data_AF-X1H9U0-F1
#
_entry.id   AF-X1H9U0-F1
#
_cell.length_a   1.000
_cell.length_b   1.000
_cell.length_c   1.000
_cell.angle_alpha   90.00
_cell.angle_beta   90.00
_cell.angle_gamma   90.00
#
_symmetry.space_group_name_H-M   'P 1'
#
loop_
_entity.id
_entity.type
_entity.pdbx_description
1 polymer ?
#
loop_
_entity_poly.entity_id
_entity_poly.type
_entity_poly.pdbx_seq_one_letter_code
_entity_poly.pdbx_strand_id
1 'polypeptide(L)' 'TKFEVKENELYIEGNKVLRAWESWSGWYWFATEKVGEQLSLFGDGKEVPDTIWYGYVQGMDDEWGFCS' A
#
# COMPACT_ATOMS: atom_id res chain seq x y z
N THR A 1 -0.13 1.89 15.88
CA THR A 1 0.83 2.07 14.79
C THR A 1 1.56 3.39 14.92
N LYS A 2 2.89 3.37 14.94
CA LYS A 2 3.75 4.54 15.06
C LYS A 2 4.20 5.02 13.68
N PHE A 3 3.92 6.29 13.39
CA PHE A 3 4.37 6.97 12.17
C PHE A 3 5.56 7.87 12.50
N GLU A 4 6.60 7.81 11.66
CA GLU A 4 7.81 8.60 11.83
C GLU A 4 8.22 9.19 10.49
N VAL A 5 8.58 10.48 10.47
CA VAL A 5 9.16 11.12 9.28
C VAL A 5 10.64 11.34 9.55
N LYS A 6 11.49 10.78 8.67
CA LYS A 6 12.94 10.94 8.73
C LYS A 6 13.42 11.37 7.35
N GLU A 7 14.17 12.46 7.28
CA GLU A 7 14.81 12.91 6.02
C GLU A 7 13.83 13.00 4.82
N ASN A 8 12.60 13.47 5.08
CA ASN A 8 11.52 13.59 4.09
C ASN A 8 10.93 12.25 3.59
N GLU A 9 11.17 11.16 4.31
CA GLU A 9 10.63 9.83 4.07
C GLU A 9 9.71 9.42 5.23
N LEU A 10 8.60 8.75 4.90
CA LEU A 10 7.63 8.26 5.88
C LEU A 10 7.99 6.82 6.27
N TYR A 11 7.92 6.54 7.57
CA TYR A 11 8.12 5.22 8.15
C TYR A 11 6.91 4.86 9.03
N ILE A 12 6.54 3.58 9.01
CA ILE A 12 5.46 3.01 9.82
C ILE A 12 6.02 1.79 10.56
N GLU A 13 6.04 1.83 11.89
CA GLU A 13 6.66 0.78 12.73
C GLU A 13 8.11 0.47 12.32
N GLY A 14 8.85 1.50 11.88
CA GLY A 14 10.22 1.38 11.40
C GLY A 14 10.36 0.91 9.94
N ASN A 15 9.27 0.52 9.27
CA ASN A 15 9.27 0.16 7.86
C ASN A 15 9.10 1.40 6.99
N LYS A 16 9.97 1.55 5.98
CA LYS A 16 9.89 2.68 5.04
C LYS A 16 8.67 2.54 4.15
N VAL A 17 7.88 3.60 4.04
CA VAL A 17 6.78 3.69 3.07
C VAL A 17 7.36 3.98 1.70
N LEU A 18 7.11 3.07 0.77
CA LEU A 18 7.52 3.15 -0.63
C LEU A 18 6.44 3.81 -1.49
N ARG A 19 5.17 3.59 -1.14
CA ARG A 19 4.01 4.16 -1.83
C ARG A 19 2.85 4.35 -0.88
N ALA A 20 2.00 5.32 -1.19
CA ALA A 20 0.76 5.52 -0.48
C ALA A 20 -0.39 5.81 -1.45
N TRP A 21 -1.59 5.32 -1.12
CA TRP A 21 -2.82 5.61 -1.84
C TRP A 21 -3.86 6.12 -0.85
N GLU A 22 -4.72 7.01 -1.33
CA GLU A 22 -5.84 7.56 -0.58
C GLU A 22 -7.13 7.31 -1.37
N SER A 23 -8.16 6.79 -0.70
CA SER A 23 -9.52 6.76 -1.25
C SER A 23 -10.25 8.06 -0.93
N TRP A 24 -11.27 8.34 -1.72
CA TRP A 24 -12.18 9.47 -1.49
C TRP A 24 -13.01 9.32 -0.20
N SER A 25 -13.04 8.11 0.38
CA SER A 25 -13.68 7.82 1.66
C SER A 25 -12.75 7.94 2.86
N GLY A 26 -11.51 8.42 2.66
CA GLY A 26 -10.52 8.59 3.72
C GLY A 26 -9.81 7.30 4.14
N TRP A 27 -9.78 6.28 3.27
CA TRP A 27 -8.94 5.10 3.48
C TRP A 27 -7.55 5.35 2.93
N TYR A 28 -6.54 4.91 3.67
CA TYR A 28 -5.14 5.04 3.29
C TYR A 28 -4.48 3.68 3.22
N TRP A 29 -3.73 3.43 2.16
CA TRP A 29 -2.88 2.26 2.03
C TRP A 29 -1.44 2.72 1.94
N PHE A 30 -0.55 2.19 2.78
CA PHE A 30 0.86 2.53 2.84
C PHE A 30 1.69 1.29 2.55
N ALA A 31 2.18 1.16 1.32
CA ALA A 31 3.07 0.07 0.92
C ALA A 31 4.46 0.25 1.54
N THR A 32 4.95 -0.78 2.22
CA THR A 32 6.29 -0.82 2.80
C THR A 32 7.22 -1.83 2.12
N GLU A 33 6.66 -2.82 1.43
CA GLU A 33 7.44 -3.87 0.76
C GLU A 33 6.80 -4.27 -0.59
N LYS A 34 7.64 -4.47 -1.62
CA LYS A 34 7.22 -5.08 -2.90
C LYS A 34 7.32 -6.59 -2.76
N VAL A 35 6.19 -7.29 -2.82
CA VAL A 35 6.12 -8.75 -2.59
C VAL A 35 6.19 -9.51 -3.92
N GLY A 36 5.62 -8.96 -4.98
CA GLY A 36 5.59 -9.63 -6.27
C GLY A 36 4.95 -8.81 -7.36
N GLU A 37 4.91 -9.39 -8.56
CA GLU A 37 4.23 -8.84 -9.72
C GLU A 37 3.24 -9.91 -10.24
N GLN A 38 2.05 -9.48 -10.60
CA GLN A 38 1.02 -10.31 -11.17
C GLN A 38 0.37 -9.63 -12.38
N LEU A 39 -0.37 -10.39 -13.18
CA LEU A 39 -1.22 -9.82 -14.21
C LEU A 39 -2.64 -9.75 -13.65
N SER A 40 -3.13 -8.54 -13.41
CA SER A 40 -4.51 -8.32 -12.96
C SER A 40 -5.40 -8.03 -14.16
N LEU A 41 -6.56 -8.69 -14.21
CA LEU A 41 -7.61 -8.42 -15.19
C LEU A 41 -8.47 -7.27 -14.68
N PHE A 42 -8.19 -6.05 -15.14
CA PHE A 42 -9.09 -4.92 -14.92
C PHE A 42 -10.28 -5.02 -15.88
N GLY A 43 -11.47 -4.54 -15.46
CA GLY A 43 -12.81 -4.85 -15.99
C GLY A 43 -13.06 -4.84 -17.51
N ASP A 44 -12.13 -4.35 -18.32
CA ASP A 44 -12.09 -4.45 -19.78
C ASP A 44 -11.48 -5.76 -20.32
N GLY A 45 -11.09 -6.70 -19.44
CA GLY A 45 -10.46 -7.97 -19.83
C GLY A 45 -9.02 -7.82 -20.33
N LYS A 46 -8.40 -6.65 -20.10
CA LYS A 46 -6.98 -6.44 -20.38
C LYS A 46 -6.16 -6.83 -19.16
N GLU A 47 -5.17 -7.69 -19.38
CA GLU A 47 -4.13 -8.00 -18.41
C GLU A 47 -3.22 -6.78 -18.27
N VAL A 48 -3.19 -6.20 -17.07
CA VAL A 48 -2.31 -5.09 -16.72
C VAL A 48 -1.27 -5.59 -15.73
N PRO A 49 0.02 -5.26 -15.91
CA PRO A 49 1.03 -5.55 -14.91
C PRO A 49 0.68 -4.84 -13.61
N ASP A 50 0.51 -5.64 -12.57
CA ASP A 50 0.10 -5.25 -11.24
C ASP A 50 1.20 -5.65 -10.26
N THR A 51 1.42 -4.83 -9.25
CA THR A 51 2.45 -5.07 -8.25
C THR A 51 1.78 -5.32 -6.92
N ILE A 52 2.05 -6.47 -6.33
CA ILE A 52 1.58 -6.81 -4.99
C ILE A 52 2.51 -6.13 -3.99
N TRP A 53 1.92 -5.28 -3.17
CA TRP A 53 2.57 -4.59 -2.06
C TRP A 53 2.11 -5.17 -0.74
N TYR A 54 3.02 -5.28 0.22
CA TYR A 54 2.66 -5.46 1.63
C TYR A 54 2.79 -4.13 2.34
N GLY A 55 1.83 -3.82 3.21
CA GLY A 55 1.75 -2.51 3.82
C GLY A 55 0.70 -2.39 4.91
N TYR A 56 0.56 -1.16 5.41
CA TYR A 56 -0.42 -0.79 6.42
C TYR A 56 -1.64 -0.15 5.76
N VAL A 57 -2.82 -0.62 6.14
CA VAL A 57 -4.11 -0.08 5.71
C VAL A 57 -4.75 0.62 6.90
N GLN A 58 -5.11 1.88 6.69
CA GLN A 58 -5.85 2.69 7.65
C GLN A 58 -7.23 2.95 7.07
N GLY A 59 -8.24 2.28 7.60
CA GLY A 59 -9.60 2.30 7.06
C GLY A 59 -10.65 2.24 8.15
N MET A 60 -11.56 1.28 8.04
CA MET A 60 -12.55 1.01 9.10
C MET A 60 -11.93 0.26 10.27
N ASP A 61 -11.04 -0.68 9.96
CA ASP A 61 -10.10 -1.30 10.87
C ASP A 61 -8.69 -1.07 10.34
N ASP A 62 -7.75 -0.90 11.26
CA ASP A 62 -6.35 -0.68 10.96
C ASP A 62 -5.63 -2.03 10.88
N GLU A 63 -5.09 -2.38 9.72
CA GLU A 63 -4.49 -3.70 9.51
C GLU A 63 -3.21 -3.66 8.66
N TRP A 64 -2.37 -4.69 8.82
CA TRP A 64 -1.25 -4.95 7.91
C TRP A 64 -1.66 -6.05 6.93
N GLY A 65 -1.49 -5.80 5.63
CA GLY A 65 -1.99 -6.70 4.60
C GLY A 65 -1.39 -6.46 3.23
N PHE A 66 -1.85 -7.29 2.27
CA PHE A 66 -1.46 -7.21 0.87
C PHE A 66 -2.42 -6.30 0.10
N CYS A 67 -1.85 -5.43 -0.74
CA CYS A 67 -2.56 -4.47 -1.57
C CYS A 67 -2.03 -4.57 -3.00
N SER A 68 -2.91 -4.60 -4.00
CA SER A 68 -2.61 -4.70 -5.43
C SER A 68 -3.38 -3.64 -6.20
#